data_AF-A0A4P5SVU6-F1
#
_entry.id   AF-A0A4P5SVU6-F1
#
_cell.length_a   1.000
_cell.length_b   1.000
_cell.length_c   1.000
_cell.angle_alpha   90.00
_cell.angle_beta   90.00
_cell.angle_gamma   90.00
#
_symmetry.space_group_name_H-M   'P 1'
#
loop_
_entity.id
_entity.type
_entity.pdbx_description
1 polymer ?
#
loop_
_entity_poly.entity_id
_entity_poly.type
_entity_poly.pdbx_seq_one_letter_code
_entity_poly.pdbx_strand_id
1 'polypeptide(L)'
;MLKLCAAIYEDGYAVYSDGDRTFMLRPPYTRKERVEVREDALGRAIAVHGFLPMNEEFASLPELLAHLDAKWHELNPPPSVEEMDAGARAVLLQASTRSLERFLNDTEREMTKEQLWEESQRVLLILLENKNLQQNPDLNARCRRLMKECNDALSYGRSKREEPIRELQSFAQAPQIFSRVDAQAKTCKQVVQDAGRILSVGGIAA
;
A
#
# COMPACT_ATOMS: atom_id res chain seq x y z
N MET A 1 12.04 -15.35 23.34
CA MET A 1 11.40 -14.02 23.27
C MET A 1 11.80 -13.40 21.95
N LEU A 2 10.89 -12.68 21.32
CA LEU A 2 11.15 -12.00 20.06
C LEU A 2 11.57 -10.56 20.34
N LYS A 3 12.44 -10.01 19.51
CA LYS A 3 12.88 -8.63 19.64
C LYS A 3 12.63 -7.88 18.34
N LEU A 4 11.88 -6.80 18.38
CA LEU A 4 11.75 -5.88 17.26
C LEU A 4 13.03 -5.04 17.20
N CYS A 5 13.82 -5.24 16.17
CA CYS A 5 15.13 -4.62 15.99
C CYS A 5 15.04 -3.29 15.24
N ALA A 6 14.15 -3.19 14.27
CA ALA A 6 13.92 -1.95 13.53
C ALA A 6 12.56 -1.95 12.82
N ALA A 7 12.01 -0.76 12.55
CA ALA A 7 10.78 -0.62 11.77
C ALA A 7 10.74 0.68 10.95
N ILE A 8 10.04 0.64 9.82
CA ILE A 8 9.53 1.80 9.09
C ILE A 8 8.01 1.65 9.09
N TYR A 9 7.35 2.27 10.06
CA TYR A 9 5.91 2.10 10.18
C TYR A 9 5.11 2.75 9.03
N GLU A 10 5.66 3.77 8.38
CA GLU A 10 5.04 4.46 7.23
C GLU A 10 4.93 3.53 6.01
N ASP A 11 5.94 2.68 5.79
CA ASP A 11 5.98 1.72 4.70
C ASP A 11 5.56 0.29 5.13
N GLY A 12 5.43 0.08 6.45
CA GLY A 12 5.00 -1.17 7.05
C GLY A 12 6.12 -2.20 7.18
N TYR A 13 7.37 -1.84 6.96
CA TYR A 13 8.45 -2.79 7.12
C TYR A 13 8.87 -2.90 8.57
N ALA A 14 9.13 -4.13 9.02
CA ALA A 14 9.68 -4.39 10.34
C ALA A 14 10.71 -5.52 10.28
N VAL A 15 11.73 -5.42 11.11
CA VAL A 15 12.77 -6.44 11.27
C VAL A 15 12.79 -6.89 12.73
N TYR A 16 12.66 -8.18 12.95
CA TYR A 16 12.69 -8.77 14.29
C TYR A 16 13.67 -9.94 14.38
N SER A 17 14.19 -10.22 15.57
CA SER A 17 15.00 -11.40 15.84
C SER A 17 14.24 -12.44 16.68
N ASP A 18 14.52 -13.71 16.38
CA ASP A 18 14.05 -14.89 17.11
C ASP A 18 15.25 -15.82 17.34
N GLY A 19 15.90 -15.66 18.49
CA GLY A 19 17.20 -16.28 18.76
C GLY A 19 18.27 -15.78 17.80
N ASP A 20 18.95 -16.70 17.11
CA ASP A 20 20.07 -16.41 16.19
C ASP A 20 19.61 -16.02 14.77
N ARG A 21 18.29 -15.90 14.55
CA ARG A 21 17.72 -15.61 13.24
C ARG A 21 17.03 -14.26 13.23
N THR A 22 17.20 -13.54 12.13
CA THR A 22 16.55 -12.26 11.89
C THR A 22 15.58 -12.40 10.73
N PHE A 23 14.41 -11.81 10.89
CA PHE A 23 13.32 -11.89 9.92
C PHE A 23 12.80 -10.50 9.61
N MET A 24 12.47 -10.29 8.34
CA MET A 24 11.75 -9.12 7.87
C MET A 24 10.27 -9.47 7.67
N LEU A 25 9.40 -8.53 8.05
CA LEU A 25 7.95 -8.58 7.93
C LEU A 25 7.45 -7.38 7.12
N ARG A 26 6.29 -7.56 6.49
CA ARG A 26 5.54 -6.52 5.78
C ARG A 26 4.02 -6.76 5.87
N PRO A 27 3.18 -5.74 5.64
CA PRO A 27 1.75 -5.89 5.50
C PRO A 27 1.36 -6.69 4.24
N PRO A 28 0.33 -7.52 4.32
CA PRO A 28 -0.42 -7.88 5.53
C PRO A 28 0.44 -8.78 6.44
N TYR A 29 0.56 -8.41 7.72
CA TYR A 29 1.44 -9.08 8.68
C TYR A 29 0.92 -10.48 9.02
N THR A 30 1.18 -11.44 8.15
CA THR A 30 0.78 -12.84 8.33
C THR A 30 1.98 -13.72 8.64
N ARG A 31 1.74 -14.85 9.31
CA ARG A 31 2.80 -15.82 9.64
C ARG A 31 3.53 -16.39 8.42
N LYS A 32 2.95 -16.25 7.21
CA LYS A 32 3.51 -16.79 5.96
C LYS A 32 4.55 -15.88 5.31
N GLU A 33 4.51 -14.57 5.60
CA GLU A 33 5.31 -13.56 4.91
C GLU A 33 6.55 -13.12 5.71
N ARG A 34 7.24 -14.06 6.33
CA ARG A 34 8.54 -13.80 6.97
C ARG A 34 9.67 -14.15 6.02
N VAL A 35 10.57 -13.19 5.80
CA VAL A 35 11.78 -13.40 5.00
C VAL A 35 12.96 -13.39 5.96
N GLU A 36 13.72 -14.49 6.00
CA GLU A 36 14.96 -14.53 6.78
C GLU A 36 15.99 -13.58 6.15
N VAL A 37 16.56 -12.69 6.97
CA VAL A 37 17.56 -11.71 6.54
C VAL A 37 18.82 -11.89 7.39
N ARG A 38 19.97 -11.59 6.78
CA ARG A 38 21.24 -11.61 7.51
C ARG A 38 21.34 -10.40 8.44
N GLU A 39 22.05 -10.55 9.55
CA GLU A 39 22.25 -9.49 10.53
C GLU A 39 22.89 -8.22 9.96
N ASP A 40 23.79 -8.36 8.97
CA ASP A 40 24.40 -7.22 8.27
C ASP A 40 23.40 -6.40 7.44
N ALA A 41 22.26 -6.98 7.06
CA ALA A 41 21.17 -6.27 6.41
C ALA A 41 20.44 -5.32 7.36
N LEU A 42 20.37 -5.62 8.67
CA LEU A 42 19.74 -4.76 9.68
C LEU A 42 20.48 -3.42 9.81
N GLY A 43 21.82 -3.46 9.89
CA GLY A 43 22.64 -2.26 9.98
C GLY A 43 22.46 -1.35 8.75
N ARG A 44 22.35 -1.94 7.56
CA ARG A 44 22.08 -1.19 6.32
C ARG A 44 20.65 -0.67 6.24
N ALA A 45 19.67 -1.45 6.68
CA ALA A 45 18.27 -1.01 6.76
C ALA A 45 18.14 0.28 7.56
N ILE A 46 18.80 0.36 8.72
CA ILE A 46 18.81 1.55 9.57
C ILE A 46 19.59 2.69 8.92
N ALA A 47 20.81 2.43 8.43
CA ALA A 47 21.71 3.48 7.95
C ALA A 47 21.30 4.10 6.60
N VAL A 48 20.65 3.32 5.73
CA VAL A 48 20.40 3.71 4.32
C VAL A 48 18.92 3.87 4.02
N HIS A 49 18.09 2.97 4.55
CA HIS A 49 16.68 2.87 4.14
C HIS A 49 15.71 3.55 5.11
N GLY A 50 16.22 4.24 6.14
CA GLY A 50 15.38 5.02 7.06
C GLY A 50 14.66 4.19 8.12
N PHE A 51 15.07 2.93 8.33
CA PHE A 51 14.53 2.16 9.46
C PHE A 51 14.88 2.82 10.78
N LEU A 52 13.88 2.96 11.64
CA LEU A 52 14.06 3.42 13.00
C LEU A 52 14.50 2.24 13.87
N PRO A 53 15.61 2.36 14.63
CA PRO A 53 16.06 1.31 15.52
C PRO A 53 15.05 1.13 16.66
N MET A 54 14.70 -0.13 16.93
CA MET A 54 13.77 -0.53 17.99
C MET A 54 14.47 -1.47 18.96
N ASN A 55 13.97 -1.51 20.19
CA ASN A 55 14.48 -2.40 21.24
C ASN A 55 13.34 -3.01 22.07
N GLU A 56 12.19 -3.19 21.43
CA GLU A 56 10.98 -3.73 22.06
C GLU A 56 11.00 -5.27 22.01
N GLU A 57 10.57 -5.89 23.10
CA GLU A 57 10.53 -7.35 23.24
C GLU A 57 9.10 -7.85 23.35
N PHE A 58 8.83 -8.98 22.70
CA PHE A 58 7.51 -9.58 22.62
C PHE A 58 7.58 -11.04 23.06
N ALA A 59 6.59 -11.50 23.82
CA ALA A 59 6.55 -12.87 24.32
C ALA A 59 6.26 -13.87 23.19
N SER A 60 5.56 -13.42 22.14
CA SER A 60 5.14 -14.27 21.04
C SER A 60 5.01 -13.54 19.71
N LEU A 61 5.07 -14.29 18.60
CA LEU A 61 4.88 -13.72 17.26
C LEU A 61 3.50 -13.08 17.08
N PRO A 62 2.38 -13.68 17.55
CA PRO A 62 1.07 -13.02 17.48
C PRO A 62 1.03 -11.65 18.14
N GLU A 63 1.72 -11.48 19.26
CA GLU A 63 1.80 -10.20 19.99
C GLU A 63 2.57 -9.14 19.20
N LEU A 64 3.73 -9.52 18.63
CA LEU A 64 4.50 -8.66 17.73
C LEU A 64 3.68 -8.25 16.51
N LEU A 65 3.01 -9.21 15.85
CA LEU A 65 2.19 -8.91 14.67
C LEU A 65 1.03 -7.97 15.03
N ALA A 66 0.36 -8.18 16.16
CA ALA A 66 -0.71 -7.30 16.62
C ALA A 66 -0.21 -5.88 16.91
N HIS A 67 0.98 -5.73 17.49
CA HIS A 67 1.61 -4.43 17.71
C HIS A 67 1.91 -3.73 16.38
N LEU A 68 2.55 -4.43 15.43
CA LEU A 68 2.88 -3.86 14.12
C LEU A 68 1.62 -3.48 13.34
N ASP A 69 0.57 -4.29 13.41
CA ASP A 69 -0.73 -4.04 12.77
C ASP A 69 -1.42 -2.82 13.38
N ALA A 70 -1.42 -2.69 14.72
CA ALA A 70 -1.95 -1.51 15.40
C ALA A 70 -1.19 -0.23 15.01
N LYS A 71 0.15 -0.27 14.96
CA LYS A 71 0.98 0.87 14.54
C LYS A 71 0.78 1.23 13.07
N TRP A 72 0.66 0.22 12.22
CA TRP A 72 0.33 0.42 10.81
C TRP A 72 -1.03 1.10 10.66
N HIS A 73 -2.05 0.65 11.38
CA HIS A 73 -3.38 1.28 11.38
C HIS A 73 -3.43 2.65 12.05
N GLU A 74 -2.54 2.96 12.99
CA GLU A 74 -2.42 4.29 13.59
C GLU A 74 -1.93 5.32 12.57
N LEU A 75 -0.94 4.94 11.74
CA LEU A 75 -0.30 5.84 10.76
C LEU A 75 -0.93 5.80 9.38
N ASN A 76 -1.50 4.65 9.02
CA ASN A 76 -2.33 4.45 7.86
C ASN A 76 -3.72 4.08 8.37
N PRO A 77 -4.43 5.04 9.01
CA PRO A 77 -5.82 4.81 9.37
C PRO A 77 -6.50 4.27 8.12
N PRO A 78 -7.23 3.14 8.21
CA PRO A 78 -8.08 2.74 7.09
C PRO A 78 -8.84 4.01 6.72
N PRO A 79 -8.82 4.42 5.43
CA PRO A 79 -9.48 5.65 5.02
C PRO A 79 -10.84 5.61 5.66
N SER A 80 -11.10 6.54 6.57
CA SER A 80 -12.37 6.49 7.25
C SER A 80 -13.39 6.61 6.13
N VAL A 81 -14.48 5.86 6.26
CA VAL A 81 -15.58 5.92 5.31
C VAL A 81 -16.14 7.38 5.19
N GLU A 82 -15.60 8.32 5.99
CA GLU A 82 -15.92 9.75 6.05
C GLU A 82 -15.11 10.63 5.06
N GLU A 83 -14.08 10.13 4.37
CA GLU A 83 -13.44 10.88 3.26
C GLU A 83 -14.14 10.67 1.90
N MET A 84 -15.05 9.71 1.82
CA MET A 84 -16.07 9.74 0.78
C MET A 84 -17.21 10.59 1.34
N ASP A 85 -17.51 11.73 0.70
CA ASP A 85 -18.63 12.60 1.08
C ASP A 85 -19.82 11.74 1.55
N ALA A 86 -20.29 11.95 2.78
CA ALA A 86 -21.40 11.19 3.35
C ALA A 86 -22.62 11.19 2.39
N GLY A 87 -22.77 12.26 1.60
CA GLY A 87 -23.70 12.33 0.48
C GLY A 87 -23.42 11.30 -0.61
N ALA A 88 -22.19 11.19 -1.10
CA ALA A 88 -21.78 10.19 -2.09
C ALA A 88 -22.00 8.75 -1.61
N ARG A 89 -21.67 8.45 -0.33
CA ARG A 89 -21.97 7.11 0.25
C ARG A 89 -23.46 6.84 0.30
N ALA A 90 -24.26 7.78 0.79
CA ALA A 90 -25.71 7.63 0.86
C ALA A 90 -26.34 7.40 -0.52
N VAL A 91 -25.87 8.14 -1.54
CA VAL A 91 -26.30 7.98 -2.93
C VAL A 91 -25.95 6.58 -3.45
N LEU A 92 -24.73 6.08 -3.19
CA LEU A 92 -24.31 4.75 -3.63
C LEU A 92 -25.09 3.63 -2.95
N LEU A 93 -25.44 3.77 -1.67
CA LEU A 93 -26.25 2.79 -0.94
C LEU A 93 -27.73 2.76 -1.37
N GLN A 94 -28.22 3.86 -1.95
CA GLN A 94 -29.59 3.97 -2.49
C GLN A 94 -29.66 3.82 -4.01
N ALA A 95 -28.52 3.59 -4.67
CA ALA A 95 -28.45 3.49 -6.12
C ALA A 95 -29.34 2.37 -6.66
N SER A 96 -30.05 2.66 -7.76
CA SER A 96 -30.85 1.68 -8.50
C SER A 96 -29.97 0.63 -9.17
N THR A 97 -30.52 -0.54 -9.49
CA THR A 97 -29.83 -1.61 -10.24
C THR A 97 -29.16 -1.10 -11.51
N ARG A 98 -29.86 -0.26 -12.28
CA ARG A 98 -29.32 0.36 -13.51
C ARG A 98 -28.14 1.29 -13.22
N SER A 99 -28.23 2.07 -12.14
CA SER A 99 -27.15 2.96 -11.71
C SER A 99 -25.93 2.16 -11.27
N LEU A 100 -26.14 1.06 -10.54
CA LEU A 100 -25.09 0.15 -10.09
C LEU A 100 -24.38 -0.52 -11.27
N GLU A 101 -25.12 -0.99 -12.27
CA GLU A 101 -24.55 -1.54 -13.52
C GLU A 101 -23.64 -0.55 -14.23
N ARG A 102 -24.13 0.68 -14.40
CA ARG A 102 -23.35 1.75 -15.02
C ARG A 102 -22.10 2.05 -14.20
N PHE A 103 -22.25 2.14 -12.89
CA PHE A 103 -21.15 2.42 -11.98
C PHE A 103 -20.07 1.34 -12.05
N LEU A 104 -20.45 0.05 -11.99
CA LEU A 104 -19.51 -1.06 -12.12
C LEU A 104 -18.80 -1.08 -13.50
N ASN A 105 -19.51 -0.71 -14.58
CA ASN A 105 -18.88 -0.57 -15.91
C ASN A 105 -17.81 0.53 -15.91
N ASP A 106 -18.12 1.68 -15.31
CA ASP A 106 -17.21 2.82 -15.24
C ASP A 106 -16.00 2.49 -14.34
N THR A 107 -16.23 1.88 -13.17
CA THR A 107 -15.17 1.41 -12.26
C THR A 107 -14.25 0.39 -12.93
N GLU A 108 -14.78 -0.63 -13.61
CA GLU A 108 -13.97 -1.63 -14.31
C GLU A 108 -13.08 -1.01 -15.41
N ARG A 109 -13.61 0.01 -16.12
CA ARG A 109 -12.87 0.76 -17.13
C ARG A 109 -11.73 1.58 -16.50
N GLU A 110 -12.00 2.27 -15.41
CA GLU A 110 -11.04 3.13 -14.70
C GLU A 110 -9.94 2.30 -14.03
N MET A 111 -10.30 1.20 -13.38
CA MET A 111 -9.36 0.21 -12.83
C MET A 111 -8.32 -0.21 -13.87
N THR A 112 -8.77 -0.58 -15.07
CA THR A 112 -7.91 -1.15 -16.11
C THR A 112 -7.06 -0.09 -16.80
N LYS A 113 -7.60 1.12 -17.05
CA LYS A 113 -6.91 2.17 -17.81
C LYS A 113 -6.01 3.04 -16.96
N GLU A 114 -6.52 3.50 -15.83
CA GLU A 114 -5.87 4.51 -14.97
C GLU A 114 -5.14 3.85 -13.78
N GLN A 115 -5.27 2.53 -13.61
CA GLN A 115 -4.64 1.76 -12.53
C GLN A 115 -5.03 2.25 -11.13
N LEU A 116 -6.25 2.80 -10.99
CA LEU A 116 -6.82 3.30 -9.73
C LEU A 116 -7.34 2.14 -8.85
N TRP A 117 -6.47 1.18 -8.56
CA TRP A 117 -6.85 -0.07 -7.91
C TRP A 117 -7.31 0.14 -6.45
N GLU A 118 -6.65 1.05 -5.71
CA GLU A 118 -6.98 1.33 -4.31
C GLU A 118 -8.31 2.08 -4.19
N GLU A 119 -8.50 3.12 -5.00
CA GLU A 119 -9.73 3.92 -5.03
C GLU A 119 -10.92 3.06 -5.45
N SER A 120 -10.73 2.22 -6.47
CA SER A 120 -11.77 1.31 -6.95
C SER A 120 -12.13 0.26 -5.90
N GLN A 121 -11.14 -0.27 -5.16
CA GLN A 121 -11.39 -1.21 -4.06
C GLN A 121 -12.28 -0.56 -2.98
N ARG A 122 -11.99 0.70 -2.60
CA ARG A 122 -12.78 1.43 -1.59
C ARG A 122 -14.24 1.58 -2.03
N VAL A 123 -14.48 1.95 -3.27
CA VAL A 123 -15.86 2.14 -3.76
C VAL A 123 -16.59 0.79 -3.86
N LEU A 124 -15.92 -0.26 -4.34
CA LEU A 124 -16.50 -1.59 -4.42
C LEU A 124 -16.89 -2.15 -3.04
N LEU A 125 -16.15 -1.80 -1.97
CA LEU A 125 -16.48 -2.22 -0.59
C LEU A 125 -17.83 -1.62 -0.16
N ILE A 126 -18.06 -0.35 -0.48
CA ILE A 126 -19.30 0.35 -0.17
C ILE A 126 -20.47 -0.21 -0.99
N LEU A 127 -20.22 -0.56 -2.26
CA LEU A 127 -21.22 -1.17 -3.12
C LEU A 127 -21.70 -2.55 -2.62
N LEU A 128 -20.84 -3.31 -1.94
CA LEU A 128 -21.22 -4.60 -1.34
C LEU A 128 -22.27 -4.46 -0.22
N GLU A 129 -22.41 -3.27 0.37
CA GLU A 129 -23.44 -2.96 1.37
C GLU A 129 -24.80 -2.58 0.75
N ASN A 130 -24.86 -2.32 -0.57
CA ASN A 130 -26.09 -1.91 -1.25
C ASN A 130 -27.08 -3.09 -1.37
N LYS A 131 -28.32 -2.91 -0.91
CA LYS A 131 -29.37 -3.93 -0.91
C LYS A 131 -29.77 -4.39 -2.32
N ASN A 132 -29.88 -3.47 -3.28
CA ASN A 132 -30.23 -3.78 -4.67
C ASN A 132 -29.13 -4.62 -5.34
N LEU A 133 -27.87 -4.34 -5.01
CA LEU A 133 -26.74 -5.16 -5.45
C LEU A 133 -26.78 -6.55 -4.81
N GLN A 134 -27.07 -6.65 -3.52
CA GLN A 134 -27.17 -7.94 -2.83
C GLN A 134 -28.32 -8.81 -3.36
N GLN A 135 -29.43 -8.20 -3.76
CA GLN A 135 -30.60 -8.88 -4.33
C GLN A 135 -30.44 -9.27 -5.80
N ASN A 136 -29.42 -8.74 -6.49
CA ASN A 136 -29.10 -9.11 -7.88
C ASN A 136 -27.85 -10.01 -7.92
N PRO A 137 -28.00 -11.33 -8.12
CA PRO A 137 -26.90 -12.29 -8.09
C PRO A 137 -25.77 -11.96 -9.10
N ASP A 138 -26.14 -11.50 -10.30
CA ASP A 138 -25.18 -11.22 -11.37
C ASP A 138 -24.31 -10.01 -11.04
N LEU A 139 -24.91 -8.94 -10.53
CA LEU A 139 -24.17 -7.74 -10.11
C LEU A 139 -23.30 -8.00 -8.88
N ASN A 140 -23.80 -8.80 -7.94
CA ASN A 140 -23.03 -9.20 -6.77
C ASN A 140 -21.79 -10.01 -7.17
N ALA A 141 -21.97 -11.02 -8.03
CA ALA A 141 -20.88 -11.83 -8.54
C ALA A 141 -19.84 -10.97 -9.27
N ARG A 142 -20.29 -10.01 -10.10
CA ARG A 142 -19.41 -9.08 -10.80
C ARG A 142 -18.64 -8.16 -9.86
N CYS A 143 -19.30 -7.55 -8.88
CA CYS A 143 -18.66 -6.70 -7.88
C CYS A 143 -17.59 -7.46 -7.09
N ARG A 144 -17.85 -8.71 -6.70
CA ARG A 144 -16.88 -9.59 -6.04
C ARG A 144 -15.70 -9.95 -6.95
N ARG A 145 -15.94 -10.17 -8.24
CA ARG A 145 -14.89 -10.42 -9.22
C ARG A 145 -13.95 -9.21 -9.33
N LEU A 146 -14.49 -8.01 -9.50
CA LEU A 146 -13.70 -6.77 -9.55
C LEU A 146 -12.94 -6.52 -8.24
N MET A 147 -13.57 -6.81 -7.10
CA MET A 147 -12.88 -6.73 -5.80
C MET A 147 -11.66 -7.66 -5.74
N LYS A 148 -11.80 -8.89 -6.25
CA LYS A 148 -10.68 -9.83 -6.34
C LYS A 148 -9.58 -9.31 -7.27
N GLU A 149 -9.95 -8.75 -8.43
CA GLU A 149 -8.99 -8.15 -9.36
C GLU A 149 -8.21 -6.99 -8.73
N CYS A 150 -8.87 -6.11 -7.96
CA CYS A 150 -8.18 -5.09 -7.16
C CYS A 150 -7.19 -5.70 -6.17
N ASN A 151 -7.62 -6.71 -5.39
CA ASN A 151 -6.74 -7.37 -4.41
C ASN A 151 -5.51 -7.99 -5.08
N ASP A 152 -5.73 -8.69 -6.20
CA ASP A 152 -4.67 -9.30 -6.98
C ASP A 152 -3.72 -8.21 -7.51
N ALA A 153 -4.24 -7.15 -8.15
CA ALA A 153 -3.43 -6.05 -8.68
C ALA A 153 -2.63 -5.31 -7.60
N LEU A 154 -3.21 -5.08 -6.42
CA LEU A 154 -2.51 -4.46 -5.28
C LEU A 154 -1.44 -5.39 -4.71
N SER A 155 -1.67 -6.70 -4.74
CA SER A 155 -0.66 -7.69 -4.36
C SER A 155 0.50 -7.76 -5.37
N TYR A 156 0.21 -7.63 -6.68
CA TYR A 156 1.21 -7.66 -7.76
C TYR A 156 1.97 -6.33 -7.93
N GLY A 157 1.30 -5.17 -7.79
CA GLY A 157 1.92 -3.85 -7.87
C GLY A 157 2.93 -3.60 -6.75
N ARG A 158 2.68 -4.18 -5.57
CA ARG A 158 3.63 -4.23 -4.45
C ARG A 158 4.85 -5.13 -4.71
N SER A 159 4.75 -6.09 -5.64
CA SER A 159 5.87 -6.93 -6.09
C SER A 159 6.74 -6.25 -7.16
N LYS A 160 6.27 -5.21 -7.87
CA LYS A 160 7.14 -4.42 -8.79
C LYS A 160 7.92 -3.29 -8.11
N ARG A 161 7.54 -2.86 -6.91
CA ARG A 161 8.37 -2.03 -6.01
C ARG A 161 9.41 -2.87 -5.24
N GLU A 162 9.79 -4.05 -5.77
CA GLU A 162 10.84 -4.92 -5.27
C GLU A 162 12.28 -4.43 -5.58
N GLU A 163 12.50 -3.26 -6.18
CA GLU A 163 13.87 -2.76 -6.39
C GLU A 163 14.71 -2.63 -5.09
N PRO A 164 14.16 -2.35 -3.88
CA PRO A 164 14.92 -2.43 -2.64
C PRO A 164 15.25 -3.87 -2.22
N ILE A 165 14.36 -4.83 -2.52
CA ILE A 165 14.53 -6.26 -2.15
C ILE A 165 15.51 -6.93 -3.11
N ARG A 166 15.47 -6.59 -4.41
CA ARG A 166 16.46 -7.06 -5.37
C ARG A 166 17.84 -6.54 -5.05
N GLU A 167 18.04 -5.30 -4.61
CA GLU A 167 19.35 -4.87 -4.12
C GLU A 167 19.80 -5.70 -2.92
N LEU A 168 18.96 -5.87 -1.89
CA LEU A 168 19.31 -6.67 -0.71
C LEU A 168 19.55 -8.17 -1.01
N GLN A 169 18.93 -8.72 -2.05
CA GLN A 169 19.13 -10.11 -2.50
C GLN A 169 20.23 -10.26 -3.56
N SER A 170 20.48 -9.27 -4.43
CA SER A 170 21.45 -9.33 -5.53
C SER A 170 22.88 -9.03 -5.09
N PHE A 171 23.07 -8.32 -3.97
CA PHE A 171 24.41 -8.13 -3.40
C PHE A 171 24.98 -9.39 -2.73
N ALA A 172 24.25 -10.50 -2.73
CA ALA A 172 24.77 -11.81 -2.35
C ALA A 172 25.81 -12.39 -3.33
N GLN A 173 26.06 -11.79 -4.52
CA GLN A 173 26.96 -12.38 -5.53
C GLN A 173 27.91 -11.46 -6.31
N ALA A 174 28.16 -10.19 -5.97
CA ALA A 174 29.18 -9.40 -6.69
C ALA A 174 29.99 -8.42 -5.80
N PRO A 175 31.34 -8.42 -5.89
CA PRO A 175 32.18 -7.40 -5.29
C PRO A 175 32.30 -6.17 -6.20
N GLN A 176 32.01 -5.00 -5.62
CA GLN A 176 32.34 -3.63 -6.05
C GLN A 176 31.83 -3.13 -7.41
N ILE A 177 31.17 -1.96 -7.42
CA ILE A 177 31.61 -0.74 -8.13
C ILE A 177 30.72 0.44 -7.69
N PHE A 178 31.39 1.56 -7.40
CA PHE A 178 30.84 2.83 -6.93
C PHE A 178 30.25 3.72 -8.04
N SER A 179 29.39 4.64 -7.58
CA SER A 179 29.11 6.00 -8.08
C SER A 179 28.21 6.17 -9.31
N ARG A 180 26.99 6.68 -9.08
CA ARG A 180 26.24 7.65 -9.93
C ARG A 180 24.87 7.97 -9.33
N VAL A 181 24.82 8.68 -8.19
CA VAL A 181 23.56 9.23 -7.67
C VAL A 181 23.78 10.67 -7.20
N ASP A 182 24.09 11.56 -8.14
CA ASP A 182 24.05 13.02 -7.89
C ASP A 182 23.37 13.81 -9.02
N ALA A 183 22.88 13.14 -10.08
CA ALA A 183 22.31 13.82 -11.25
C ALA A 183 20.77 13.87 -11.31
N GLN A 184 20.06 13.00 -10.58
CA GLN A 184 18.60 12.84 -10.75
C GLN A 184 17.73 13.70 -9.80
N ALA A 185 18.30 14.21 -8.70
CA ALA A 185 17.55 15.04 -7.74
C ALA A 185 17.22 16.46 -8.27
N LYS A 186 17.90 16.93 -9.32
CA LYS A 186 17.63 18.24 -9.93
C LYS A 186 16.43 18.25 -10.88
N THR A 187 16.02 17.09 -11.42
CA THR A 187 14.99 17.05 -12.46
C THR A 187 13.56 17.09 -11.89
N CYS A 188 13.31 16.48 -10.72
CA CYS A 188 11.96 16.47 -10.13
C CYS A 188 11.51 17.84 -9.57
N LYS A 189 12.42 18.66 -9.02
CA LYS A 189 12.07 19.99 -8.52
C LYS A 189 11.66 20.96 -9.63
N GLN A 190 12.25 20.82 -10.81
CA GLN A 190 11.95 21.68 -11.97
C GLN A 190 10.57 21.38 -12.56
N VAL A 191 10.21 20.09 -12.67
CA VAL A 191 8.90 19.66 -13.22
C VAL A 191 7.73 20.12 -12.35
N VAL A 192 7.89 20.13 -11.02
CA VAL A 192 6.85 20.61 -10.09
C VAL A 192 6.70 22.14 -10.12
N GLN A 193 7.80 22.87 -10.29
CA GLN A 193 7.74 24.34 -10.44
C GLN A 193 7.13 24.77 -11.77
N ASP A 194 7.38 24.05 -12.85
CA ASP A 194 6.81 24.36 -14.16
C ASP A 194 5.30 24.01 -14.22
N ALA A 195 4.87 22.93 -13.55
CA ALA A 195 3.45 22.60 -13.42
C ALA A 195 2.66 23.64 -12.59
N GLY A 196 3.27 24.19 -11.53
CA GLY A 196 2.65 25.26 -10.72
C GLY A 196 2.49 26.60 -11.45
N ARG A 197 3.34 26.88 -12.45
CA ARG A 197 3.21 28.08 -13.30
C ARG A 197 2.10 27.96 -14.34
N ILE A 198 1.81 26.76 -14.84
CA ILE A 198 0.74 26.54 -15.82
C ILE A 198 -0.65 26.76 -15.19
N LEU A 199 -0.80 26.50 -13.89
CA LEU A 199 -2.08 26.64 -13.18
C LEU A 199 -2.37 28.06 -12.67
N SER A 200 -1.40 28.99 -12.70
CA SER A 200 -1.60 30.38 -12.25
C SER A 200 -1.90 31.38 -13.38
N VAL A 201 -1.85 30.95 -14.65
CA VAL A 201 -2.16 31.81 -15.82
C VAL A 201 -3.63 31.66 -16.27
N GLY A 202 -4.40 30.74 -15.69
CA GLY A 202 -5.82 30.53 -16.01
C GLY A 202 -6.81 31.44 -15.29
N GLY A 203 -6.33 32.36 -14.43
CA GLY A 203 -7.16 33.38 -13.81
C GLY A 203 -7.09 34.69 -14.58
N ILE A 204 -8.01 34.91 -15.54
CA ILE A 204 -8.61 36.20 -15.89
C ILE A 204 -9.82 35.97 -16.82
N ALA A 205 -10.92 36.64 -16.44
CA ALA A 205 -12.09 37.05 -17.22
C ALA A 205 -13.19 36.01 -17.57
N ALA A 206 -14.19 35.93 -16.68
CA ALA A 206 -15.55 36.42 -16.95
C ALA A 206 -16.31 36.62 -15.63
#